data_AF-A0A081C213-F1
#
_entry.id   AF-A0A081C213-F1
#
_cell.length_a   1.000
_cell.length_b   1.000
_cell.length_c   1.000
_cell.angle_alpha   90.00
_cell.angle_beta   90.00
_cell.angle_gamma   90.00
#
_symmetry.space_group_name_H-M   'P 1'
#
loop_
_entity.id
_entity.type
_entity.pdbx_description
1 polymer ?
#
loop_
_entity_poly.entity_id
_entity_poly.type
_entity_poly.pdbx_seq_one_letter_code
_entity_poly.pdbx_strand_id
1 'polypeptide(L)'
;MTSMLFETIQRIIQEELGRIRTAELAIVQDQHPHASESDKDNYACTVRLRNSDIVLKQVPVATSRIGSVSIPAVGDLVLVQFIDGDINAPIITGRLYNDEDRPPVNDDGQCILHVPLGVEESGAVHIELHSGDRREIIVKLGSGISVNLRDDDPVLEMDVDGGKATVKIDRDGAITLESQGNIKMMGKEITIDAQSQLNLKGKTAVNIN
;
A
#
# COMPACT_ATOMS: atom_id res chain seq x y z
N MET A 1 36.39 -51.80 -1.73
CA MET A 1 34.92 -51.99 -1.61
C MET A 1 34.24 -50.87 -0.80
N THR A 2 34.92 -50.22 0.14
CA THR A 2 34.37 -49.14 0.98
C THR A 2 34.12 -47.79 0.26
N SER A 3 34.92 -47.43 -0.76
CA SER A 3 34.74 -46.15 -1.51
C SER A 3 33.44 -46.10 -2.31
N MET A 4 33.10 -47.18 -3.02
CA MET A 4 31.92 -47.24 -3.90
C MET A 4 30.60 -47.15 -3.13
N LEU A 5 30.51 -47.78 -1.94
CA LEU A 5 29.34 -47.67 -1.08
C LEU A 5 29.18 -46.23 -0.56
N PHE A 6 30.28 -45.61 -0.11
CA PHE A 6 30.27 -44.23 0.37
C PHE A 6 29.87 -43.24 -0.73
N GLU A 7 30.44 -43.36 -1.93
CA GLU A 7 30.08 -42.53 -3.09
C GLU A 7 28.61 -42.72 -3.50
N THR A 8 28.09 -43.94 -3.43
CA THR A 8 26.69 -44.24 -3.74
C THR A 8 25.76 -43.59 -2.71
N ILE A 9 26.04 -43.74 -1.42
CA ILE A 9 25.27 -43.11 -0.34
C ILE A 9 25.32 -41.59 -0.48
N GLN A 10 26.50 -41.02 -0.75
CA GLN A 10 26.65 -39.58 -0.96
C GLN A 10 25.82 -39.08 -2.16
N ARG A 11 25.80 -39.82 -3.28
CA ARG A 11 24.94 -39.51 -4.43
C ARG A 11 23.45 -39.60 -4.08
N ILE A 12 23.03 -40.63 -3.36
CA ILE A 12 21.63 -40.78 -2.92
C ILE A 12 21.25 -39.60 -2.03
N ILE A 13 22.09 -39.23 -1.07
CA ILE A 13 21.84 -38.08 -0.19
C ILE A 13 21.75 -36.78 -0.99
N GLN A 14 22.66 -36.55 -1.95
CA GLN A 14 22.61 -35.36 -2.80
C GLN A 14 21.35 -35.31 -3.66
N GLU A 15 20.90 -36.45 -4.19
CA GLU A 15 19.68 -36.54 -4.97
C GLU A 15 18.44 -36.31 -4.10
N GLU A 16 18.37 -36.91 -2.91
CA GLU A 16 17.28 -36.72 -1.95
C GLU A 16 17.24 -35.28 -1.42
N LEU A 17 18.39 -34.69 -1.08
CA LEU A 17 18.47 -33.27 -0.70
C LEU A 17 18.08 -32.34 -1.87
N GLY A 18 18.41 -32.70 -3.10
CA GLY A 18 18.02 -31.95 -4.30
C GLY A 18 16.53 -32.04 -4.63
N ARG A 19 15.81 -33.05 -4.09
CA ARG A 19 14.36 -33.17 -4.23
C ARG A 19 13.58 -32.29 -3.25
N ILE A 20 14.20 -31.88 -2.14
CA ILE A 20 13.56 -31.00 -1.16
C ILE A 20 13.45 -29.60 -1.76
N ARG A 21 12.21 -29.18 -2.06
CA ARG A 21 11.96 -27.79 -2.49
C ARG A 21 11.82 -26.90 -1.28
N THR A 22 12.76 -26.01 -1.03
CA THR A 22 12.66 -25.09 0.11
C THR A 22 11.83 -23.86 -0.25
N ALA A 23 12.33 -23.07 -1.18
CA ALA A 23 11.64 -21.92 -1.74
C ALA A 23 12.02 -21.73 -3.21
N GLU A 24 11.07 -21.24 -4.00
CA GLU A 24 11.27 -20.95 -5.41
C GLU A 24 10.59 -19.63 -5.78
N LEU A 25 11.20 -18.91 -6.72
CA LEU A 25 10.57 -17.73 -7.32
C LEU A 25 9.51 -18.17 -8.32
N ALA A 26 8.39 -17.47 -8.34
CA ALA A 26 7.29 -17.75 -9.26
C ALA A 26 6.68 -16.45 -9.79
N ILE A 27 6.03 -16.53 -10.94
CA ILE A 27 5.26 -15.43 -11.53
C ILE A 27 3.78 -15.73 -11.38
N VAL A 28 3.02 -14.78 -10.85
CA VAL A 28 1.57 -14.88 -10.73
C VAL A 28 0.94 -14.89 -12.12
N GLN A 29 0.14 -15.91 -12.39
CA GLN A 29 -0.60 -16.09 -13.65
C GLN A 29 -2.08 -15.70 -13.50
N ASP A 30 -2.65 -15.87 -12.31
CA ASP A 30 -4.06 -15.59 -12.03
C ASP A 30 -4.29 -15.35 -10.54
N GLN A 31 -5.35 -14.58 -10.22
CA GLN A 31 -5.72 -14.22 -8.85
C GLN A 31 -7.01 -14.95 -8.44
N HIS A 32 -7.03 -15.46 -7.20
CA HIS A 32 -8.20 -16.07 -6.57
C HIS A 32 -8.51 -15.30 -5.28
N PRO A 33 -9.20 -14.15 -5.37
CA PRO A 33 -9.63 -13.41 -4.20
C PRO A 33 -10.82 -14.07 -3.51
N HIS A 34 -11.03 -13.75 -2.24
CA HIS A 34 -12.37 -13.81 -1.63
C HIS A 34 -13.23 -12.73 -2.30
N ALA A 35 -13.95 -13.11 -3.34
CA ALA A 35 -14.58 -12.19 -4.29
C ALA A 35 -16.00 -11.76 -3.86
N SER A 36 -16.61 -12.50 -2.95
CA SER A 36 -17.98 -12.31 -2.50
C SER A 36 -18.18 -12.84 -1.07
N GLU A 37 -19.11 -12.22 -0.32
CA GLU A 37 -19.48 -12.70 1.02
C GLU A 37 -20.03 -14.14 1.04
N SER A 38 -20.45 -14.66 -0.12
CA SER A 38 -21.02 -15.98 -0.28
C SER A 38 -20.00 -17.07 -0.60
N ASP A 39 -18.82 -16.72 -1.09
CA ASP A 39 -17.77 -17.70 -1.35
C ASP A 39 -17.04 -18.08 -0.06
N LYS A 40 -16.32 -19.20 -0.11
CA LYS A 40 -15.55 -19.72 1.03
C LYS A 40 -14.05 -19.68 0.74
N ASP A 41 -13.66 -18.86 -0.23
CA ASP A 41 -12.31 -18.84 -0.73
C ASP A 41 -11.44 -17.95 0.17
N ASN A 42 -10.22 -18.41 0.43
CA ASN A 42 -9.17 -17.58 1.01
C ASN A 42 -8.36 -16.95 -0.13
N TYR A 43 -7.58 -15.91 0.19
CA TYR A 43 -6.69 -15.31 -0.80
C TYR A 43 -5.65 -16.32 -1.31
N ALA A 44 -5.70 -16.57 -2.62
CA ALA A 44 -4.78 -17.47 -3.30
C ALA A 44 -4.43 -16.95 -4.71
N CYS A 45 -3.39 -17.53 -5.31
CA CYS A 45 -2.99 -17.24 -6.69
C CYS A 45 -2.66 -18.53 -7.46
N THR A 46 -2.82 -18.48 -8.78
CA THR A 46 -2.12 -19.43 -9.66
C THR A 46 -0.74 -18.86 -9.95
N VAL A 47 0.31 -19.64 -9.73
CA VAL A 47 1.70 -19.22 -9.94
C VAL A 47 2.44 -20.21 -10.83
N ARG A 48 3.33 -19.70 -11.67
CA ARG A 48 4.27 -20.50 -12.46
C ARG A 48 5.66 -20.36 -11.89
N LEU A 49 6.22 -21.48 -11.42
CA LEU A 49 7.57 -21.54 -10.87
C LEU A 49 8.61 -21.24 -11.95
N ARG A 50 9.58 -20.37 -11.66
CA ARG A 50 10.49 -19.79 -12.66
C ARG A 50 11.49 -20.80 -13.23
N ASN A 51 11.98 -21.73 -12.42
CA ASN A 51 13.05 -22.66 -12.85
C ASN A 51 12.49 -23.95 -13.43
N SER A 52 11.30 -24.36 -12.99
CA SER A 52 10.70 -25.65 -13.35
C SER A 52 9.50 -25.54 -14.29
N ASP A 53 9.00 -24.33 -14.54
CA ASP A 53 7.78 -24.04 -15.32
C ASP A 53 6.50 -24.74 -14.81
N ILE A 54 6.56 -25.33 -13.61
CA ILE A 54 5.41 -25.96 -12.97
C ILE A 54 4.40 -24.87 -12.60
N VAL A 55 3.13 -25.11 -12.96
CA VAL A 55 2.01 -24.26 -12.60
C VAL A 55 1.32 -24.84 -11.38
N LEU A 56 1.33 -24.08 -10.29
CA LEU A 56 0.62 -24.39 -9.06
C LEU A 56 -0.63 -23.53 -8.99
N LYS A 57 -1.79 -24.16 -8.80
CA LYS A 57 -3.09 -23.48 -8.69
C LYS A 57 -3.47 -23.29 -7.24
N GLN A 58 -4.24 -22.24 -6.95
CA GLN A 58 -4.81 -22.00 -5.62
C GLN A 58 -3.74 -22.00 -4.51
N VAL A 59 -2.57 -21.44 -4.78
CA VAL A 59 -1.50 -21.32 -3.79
C VAL A 59 -1.90 -20.25 -2.78
N PRO A 60 -2.05 -20.57 -1.48
CA PRO A 60 -2.45 -19.60 -0.47
C PRO A 60 -1.44 -18.47 -0.32
N VAL A 61 -1.93 -17.27 -0.02
CA VAL A 61 -1.11 -16.09 0.25
C VAL A 61 -0.99 -15.88 1.76
N ALA A 62 0.24 -15.92 2.28
CA ALA A 62 0.51 -15.50 3.64
C ALA A 62 0.32 -13.99 3.77
N THR A 63 -0.41 -13.55 4.79
CA THR A 63 -0.63 -12.14 5.09
C THR A 63 0.07 -11.74 6.38
N SER A 64 0.62 -10.53 6.41
CA SER A 64 1.27 -9.98 7.61
C SER A 64 0.29 -9.77 8.76
N ARG A 65 -1.01 -9.58 8.47
CA ARG A 65 -2.05 -9.38 9.47
C ARG A 65 -3.42 -9.84 8.97
N ILE A 66 -4.12 -10.65 9.78
CA ILE A 66 -5.51 -11.01 9.51
C ILE A 66 -6.38 -9.74 9.50
N GLY A 67 -7.17 -9.58 8.43
CA GLY A 67 -7.93 -8.36 8.15
C GLY A 67 -7.24 -7.37 7.21
N SER A 68 -5.99 -7.64 6.78
CA SER A 68 -5.32 -6.88 5.72
C SER A 68 -5.40 -7.63 4.39
N VAL A 69 -5.76 -6.92 3.31
CA VAL A 69 -5.79 -7.44 1.95
C VAL A 69 -4.72 -6.79 1.10
N SER A 70 -3.83 -7.61 0.55
CA SER A 70 -2.95 -7.25 -0.55
C SER A 70 -2.59 -8.55 -1.24
N ILE A 71 -3.31 -8.86 -2.32
CA ILE A 71 -3.11 -10.06 -3.11
C ILE A 71 -2.11 -9.70 -4.23
N PRO A 72 -1.11 -10.56 -4.53
CA PRO A 72 -0.23 -10.36 -5.69
C PRO A 72 -1.01 -10.16 -6.99
N ALA A 73 -0.60 -9.19 -7.80
CA ALA A 73 -1.19 -8.95 -9.10
C ALA A 73 -0.67 -9.96 -10.13
N VAL A 74 -1.40 -10.13 -11.25
CA VAL A 74 -0.90 -10.93 -12.38
C VAL A 74 0.38 -10.29 -12.91
N GLY A 75 1.44 -11.08 -13.06
CA GLY A 75 2.78 -10.60 -13.43
C GLY A 75 3.72 -10.44 -12.23
N ASP A 76 3.22 -10.31 -11.00
CA ASP A 76 4.07 -10.13 -9.82
C ASP A 76 5.05 -11.29 -9.64
N LEU A 77 6.29 -10.95 -9.30
CA LEU A 77 7.30 -11.90 -8.86
C LEU A 77 7.10 -12.20 -7.37
N VAL A 78 6.86 -13.48 -7.05
CA VAL A 78 6.57 -13.94 -5.69
C VAL A 78 7.55 -15.00 -5.22
N LEU A 79 7.73 -15.08 -3.90
CA LEU A 79 8.46 -16.17 -3.24
C LEU A 79 7.47 -17.22 -2.76
N VAL A 80 7.58 -18.44 -3.30
CA VAL A 80 6.79 -19.59 -2.88
C VAL A 80 7.66 -20.47 -1.98
N GLN A 81 7.21 -20.71 -0.75
CA GLN A 81 7.82 -21.69 0.16
C GLN A 81 6.99 -22.96 0.16
N PHE A 82 7.64 -24.10 0.38
CA PHE A 82 6.96 -25.41 0.44
C PHE A 82 7.12 -26.00 1.84
N ILE A 83 6.00 -26.26 2.52
CA ILE A 83 6.03 -26.84 3.87
C ILE A 83 6.64 -28.25 3.79
N ASP A 84 7.62 -28.52 4.65
CA ASP A 84 8.37 -29.78 4.70
C ASP A 84 9.00 -30.22 3.36
N GLY A 85 9.15 -29.28 2.42
CA GLY A 85 9.64 -29.57 1.08
C GLY A 85 8.62 -30.16 0.11
N ASP A 86 7.34 -30.26 0.49
CA ASP A 86 6.29 -30.85 -0.33
C ASP A 86 5.75 -29.85 -1.36
N ILE A 87 5.88 -30.18 -2.65
CA ILE A 87 5.36 -29.38 -3.76
C ILE A 87 3.84 -29.17 -3.69
N ASN A 88 3.12 -30.05 -2.99
CA ASN A 88 1.67 -29.98 -2.79
C ASN A 88 1.27 -29.11 -1.59
N ALA A 89 2.24 -28.62 -0.81
CA ALA A 89 2.01 -27.68 0.29
C ALA A 89 2.72 -26.32 0.05
N PRO A 90 2.47 -25.64 -1.09
CA PRO A 90 3.06 -24.34 -1.39
C PRO A 90 2.35 -23.20 -0.63
N ILE A 91 3.10 -22.16 -0.27
CA ILE A 91 2.58 -20.91 0.30
C ILE A 91 3.35 -19.74 -0.32
N ILE A 92 2.63 -18.74 -0.82
CA ILE A 92 3.23 -17.46 -1.20
C ILE A 92 3.54 -16.68 0.09
N THR A 93 4.80 -16.35 0.31
CA THR A 93 5.27 -15.73 1.56
C THR A 93 5.74 -14.29 1.40
N GLY A 94 5.88 -13.82 0.17
CA GLY A 94 6.28 -12.45 -0.11
C GLY A 94 6.33 -12.17 -1.61
N ARG A 95 6.61 -10.91 -1.93
CA ARG A 95 6.81 -10.41 -3.28
C ARG A 95 8.19 -9.81 -3.38
N LEU A 96 8.73 -9.81 -4.59
CA LEU A 96 10.01 -9.17 -4.88
C LEU A 96 9.84 -8.20 -6.04
N TYR A 97 10.50 -7.05 -5.91
CA TYR A 97 10.75 -6.19 -7.05
C TYR A 97 11.65 -6.89 -8.07
N ASN A 98 11.55 -6.47 -9.32
CA ASN A 98 12.34 -7.02 -10.42
C ASN A 98 12.83 -5.87 -11.32
N ASP A 99 13.26 -6.19 -12.54
CA ASP A 99 13.80 -5.20 -13.47
C ASP A 99 12.75 -4.32 -14.17
N GLU A 100 11.49 -4.77 -14.18
CA GLU A 100 10.32 -4.07 -14.69
C GLU A 100 9.58 -3.36 -13.54
N ASP A 101 9.31 -4.10 -12.46
CA ASP A 101 8.68 -3.58 -11.24
C ASP A 101 9.74 -3.01 -10.29
N ARG A 102 10.15 -1.76 -10.52
CA ARG A 102 11.09 -1.06 -9.63
C ARG A 102 10.38 -0.47 -8.40
N PRO A 103 11.02 -0.49 -7.22
CA PRO A 103 10.46 0.15 -6.03
C PRO A 103 10.33 1.66 -6.23
N PRO A 104 9.39 2.32 -5.53
CA PRO A 104 9.42 3.77 -5.36
C PRO A 104 10.77 4.21 -4.79
N VAL A 105 11.27 5.36 -5.25
CA VAL A 105 12.47 5.97 -4.66
C VAL A 105 12.15 6.36 -3.22
N ASN A 106 13.01 5.99 -2.28
CA ASN A 106 12.86 6.31 -0.87
C ASN A 106 14.21 6.62 -0.22
N ASP A 107 14.18 7.42 0.84
CA ASP A 107 15.29 7.69 1.74
C ASP A 107 15.14 6.92 3.06
N ASP A 108 16.14 7.05 3.95
CA ASP A 108 16.07 6.49 5.30
C ASP A 108 14.92 7.13 6.10
N GLY A 109 14.26 6.33 6.92
CA GLY A 109 13.11 6.78 7.71
C GLY A 109 11.81 7.02 6.91
N GLN A 110 11.77 6.70 5.62
CA GLN A 110 10.56 6.81 4.80
C GLN A 110 9.80 5.49 4.66
N CYS A 111 8.47 5.58 4.65
CA CYS A 111 7.58 4.50 4.26
C CYS A 111 6.63 5.02 3.19
N ILE A 112 6.69 4.41 2.00
CA ILE A 112 5.91 4.84 0.83
C ILE A 112 4.95 3.72 0.43
N LEU A 113 3.68 4.07 0.29
CA LEU A 113 2.66 3.26 -0.35
C LEU A 113 2.20 3.98 -1.61
N HIS A 114 2.46 3.39 -2.78
CA HIS A 114 2.06 3.93 -4.07
C HIS A 114 1.34 2.83 -4.86
N VAL A 115 0.05 3.02 -5.12
CA VAL A 115 -0.80 1.99 -5.73
C VAL A 115 -1.69 2.60 -6.82
N PRO A 116 -1.75 2.01 -8.03
CA PRO A 116 -0.93 0.88 -8.51
C PRO A 116 0.53 1.27 -8.78
N LEU A 117 1.45 0.30 -8.77
CA LEU A 117 2.87 0.54 -9.08
C LEU A 117 3.05 1.01 -10.54
N GLY A 118 4.00 1.92 -10.77
CA GLY A 118 4.37 2.38 -12.11
C GLY A 118 3.41 3.39 -12.75
N VAL A 119 2.35 3.79 -12.04
CA VAL A 119 1.46 4.87 -12.46
C VAL A 119 1.97 6.20 -11.89
N GLU A 120 1.80 7.29 -12.62
CA GLU A 120 2.13 8.63 -12.11
C GLU A 120 1.27 9.00 -10.91
N GLU A 121 1.77 9.84 -9.98
CA GLU A 121 1.03 10.25 -8.77
C GLU A 121 -0.39 10.74 -9.08
N SER A 122 -0.59 11.41 -10.22
CA SER A 122 -1.89 11.93 -10.64
C SER A 122 -2.97 10.85 -10.87
N GLY A 123 -2.57 9.60 -11.06
CA GLY A 123 -3.45 8.44 -11.29
C GLY A 123 -3.40 7.39 -10.17
N ALA A 124 -2.66 7.64 -9.10
CA ALA A 124 -2.43 6.69 -8.02
C ALA A 124 -2.98 7.19 -6.68
N VAL A 125 -3.15 6.25 -5.74
CA VAL A 125 -3.23 6.55 -4.32
C VAL A 125 -1.81 6.50 -3.78
N HIS A 126 -1.34 7.63 -3.25
CA HIS A 126 0.02 7.77 -2.76
C HIS A 126 0.01 8.23 -1.30
N ILE A 127 0.70 7.48 -0.44
CA ILE A 127 0.87 7.78 0.98
C ILE A 127 2.36 7.72 1.28
N GLU A 128 2.87 8.74 1.94
CA GLU A 128 4.26 8.82 2.37
C GLU A 128 4.33 9.18 3.85
N LEU A 129 5.12 8.44 4.61
CA LEU A 129 5.43 8.72 5.99
C LEU A 129 6.92 9.03 6.08
N HIS A 130 7.26 10.19 6.64
CA HIS A 130 8.61 10.58 6.98
C HIS A 130 8.80 10.49 8.49
N SER A 131 9.95 9.93 8.89
CA SER A 131 10.39 9.89 10.28
C SER A 131 11.81 10.45 10.41
N GLY A 132 12.24 10.71 11.65
CA GLY A 132 13.53 11.36 11.93
C GLY A 132 13.38 12.87 12.08
N ASP A 133 14.21 13.61 11.35
CA ASP A 133 14.27 15.08 11.40
C ASP A 133 13.02 15.73 10.80
N ARG A 134 12.47 15.14 9.73
CA ARG A 134 11.19 15.50 9.13
C ARG A 134 10.14 14.48 9.56
N ARG A 135 9.14 14.93 10.32
CA ARG A 135 8.00 14.08 10.74
C ARG A 135 6.77 14.56 10.01
N GLU A 136 6.39 13.81 9.00
CA GLU A 136 5.35 14.23 8.07
C GLU A 136 4.58 13.02 7.53
N ILE A 137 3.29 13.19 7.32
CA ILE A 137 2.42 12.24 6.65
C ILE A 137 1.78 12.97 5.47
N ILE A 138 2.07 12.50 4.26
CA ILE A 138 1.51 13.03 3.02
C ILE A 138 0.57 11.99 2.45
N VAL A 139 -0.66 12.41 2.11
CA VAL A 139 -1.64 11.60 1.41
C VAL A 139 -2.07 12.35 0.17
N LYS A 140 -1.90 11.74 -1.01
CA LYS A 140 -2.37 12.25 -2.30
C LYS A 140 -3.31 11.24 -2.94
N LEU A 141 -4.47 11.72 -3.39
CA LEU A 141 -5.43 10.94 -4.16
C LEU A 141 -5.49 11.51 -5.57
N GLY A 142 -4.67 10.93 -6.45
CA GLY A 142 -4.45 11.49 -7.78
C GLY A 142 -3.96 12.93 -7.73
N SER A 143 -4.43 13.75 -8.68
CA SER A 143 -4.15 15.19 -8.74
C SER A 143 -5.18 16.06 -8.01
N GLY A 144 -6.27 15.47 -7.52
CA GLY A 144 -7.43 16.23 -7.03
C GLY A 144 -7.39 16.54 -5.55
N ILE A 145 -6.73 15.73 -4.73
CA ILE A 145 -6.71 15.91 -3.27
C ILE A 145 -5.32 15.66 -2.73
N SER A 146 -4.84 16.58 -1.90
CA SER A 146 -3.67 16.37 -1.06
C SER A 146 -3.95 16.74 0.39
N VAL A 147 -3.40 15.95 1.31
CA VAL A 147 -3.43 16.19 2.75
C VAL A 147 -2.01 16.00 3.27
N ASN A 148 -1.54 16.97 4.03
CA ASN A 148 -0.24 16.96 4.65
C ASN A 148 -0.37 17.28 6.15
N LEU A 149 0.16 16.39 6.99
CA LEU A 149 0.25 16.55 8.43
C LEU A 149 1.73 16.52 8.82
N ARG A 150 2.25 17.56 9.46
CA ARG A 150 3.67 17.67 9.81
C ARG A 150 3.90 18.23 11.20
N ASP A 151 5.02 17.83 11.80
CA ASP A 151 5.61 18.51 12.95
C ASP A 151 6.41 19.74 12.48
N ASP A 152 5.77 20.61 11.71
CA ASP A 152 6.28 21.94 11.31
C ASP A 152 5.11 22.91 11.15
N ASP A 153 5.31 24.10 10.57
CA ASP A 153 4.27 25.07 10.24
C ASP A 153 4.03 25.13 8.71
N PRO A 154 2.78 25.00 8.22
CA PRO A 154 1.56 24.65 8.96
C PRO A 154 1.58 23.21 9.47
N VAL A 155 0.90 22.97 10.60
CA VAL A 155 0.77 21.62 11.17
C VAL A 155 -0.13 20.72 10.32
N LEU A 156 -1.17 21.29 9.70
CA LEU A 156 -2.06 20.58 8.78
C LEU A 156 -2.35 21.45 7.56
N GLU A 157 -2.25 20.85 6.38
CA GLU A 157 -2.62 21.44 5.10
C GLU A 157 -3.44 20.44 4.29
N MET A 158 -4.62 20.86 3.84
CA MET A 158 -5.43 20.12 2.88
C MET A 158 -5.68 21.00 1.66
N ASP A 159 -5.47 20.46 0.48
CA ASP A 159 -5.75 21.10 -0.79
C ASP A 159 -6.67 20.24 -1.65
N VAL A 160 -7.64 20.90 -2.29
CA VAL A 160 -8.55 20.30 -3.27
C VAL A 160 -8.41 21.01 -4.60
N ASP A 161 -8.10 20.23 -5.64
CA ASP A 161 -8.01 20.63 -7.04
C ASP A 161 -7.10 21.86 -7.30
N GLY A 162 -5.96 21.96 -6.61
CA GLY A 162 -5.01 23.05 -6.80
C GLY A 162 -5.54 24.39 -6.29
N GLY A 163 -6.09 24.38 -5.08
CA GLY A 163 -6.53 25.59 -4.37
C GLY A 163 -7.99 25.98 -4.58
N LYS A 164 -8.84 25.09 -5.11
CA LYS A 164 -10.29 25.35 -5.16
C LYS A 164 -10.91 25.36 -3.76
N ALA A 165 -10.37 24.56 -2.86
CA ALA A 165 -10.63 24.64 -1.43
C ALA A 165 -9.37 24.27 -0.66
N THR A 166 -9.07 25.02 0.40
CA THR A 166 -7.92 24.75 1.28
C THR A 166 -8.33 24.82 2.75
N VAL A 167 -7.71 23.97 3.56
CA VAL A 167 -7.79 24.03 5.02
C VAL A 167 -6.37 24.01 5.57
N LYS A 168 -5.99 25.05 6.31
CA LYS A 168 -4.67 25.18 6.93
C LYS A 168 -4.85 25.38 8.43
N ILE A 169 -4.06 24.65 9.21
CA ILE A 169 -3.91 24.87 10.65
C ILE A 169 -2.44 25.16 10.92
N ASP A 170 -2.17 26.32 11.49
CA ASP A 170 -0.84 26.77 11.86
C ASP A 170 -0.48 26.34 13.29
N ARG A 171 0.82 26.33 13.59
CA ARG A 171 1.32 25.88 14.91
C ARG A 171 0.86 26.77 16.07
N ASP A 172 0.52 28.02 15.79
CA ASP A 172 -0.06 28.95 16.76
C ASP A 172 -1.57 28.75 16.99
N GLY A 173 -2.18 27.79 16.28
CA GLY A 173 -3.60 27.49 16.34
C GLY A 173 -4.46 28.32 15.40
N ALA A 174 -3.88 29.14 14.51
CA ALA A 174 -4.64 29.82 13.47
C ALA A 174 -5.22 28.80 12.49
N ILE A 175 -6.51 28.94 12.21
CA ILE A 175 -7.25 28.07 11.30
C ILE A 175 -7.71 28.92 10.10
N THR A 176 -7.30 28.52 8.90
CA THR A 176 -7.68 29.19 7.65
C THR A 176 -8.48 28.23 6.78
N LEU A 177 -9.69 28.65 6.39
CA LEU A 177 -10.55 27.93 5.45
C LEU A 177 -10.78 28.83 4.23
N GLU A 178 -10.32 28.41 3.07
CA GLU A 178 -10.58 29.11 1.81
C GLU A 178 -11.36 28.22 0.85
N SER A 179 -12.30 28.83 0.12
CA SER A 179 -13.01 28.15 -0.95
C SER A 179 -13.34 29.11 -2.08
N GLN A 180 -13.10 28.68 -3.31
CA GLN A 180 -13.59 29.35 -4.52
C GLN A 180 -15.07 29.06 -4.78
N GLY A 181 -15.62 28.03 -4.14
CA GLY A 181 -17.02 27.65 -4.21
C GLY A 181 -17.86 28.25 -3.07
N ASN A 182 -19.06 27.69 -2.87
CA ASN A 182 -19.95 28.10 -1.81
C ASN A 182 -19.65 27.33 -0.51
N ILE A 183 -19.49 28.05 0.60
CA ILE A 183 -19.46 27.46 1.94
C ILE A 183 -20.89 27.53 2.52
N LYS A 184 -21.50 26.37 2.83
CA LYS A 184 -22.86 26.28 3.40
C LYS A 184 -22.80 25.63 4.78
N MET A 185 -23.29 26.34 5.80
CA MET A 185 -23.36 25.86 7.19
C MET A 185 -24.84 25.78 7.60
N MET A 186 -25.32 24.59 8.00
CA MET A 186 -26.71 24.36 8.41
C MET A 186 -26.73 23.63 9.75
N GLY A 187 -27.59 24.07 10.67
CA GLY A 187 -27.78 23.43 11.97
C GLY A 187 -29.03 23.97 12.64
N LYS A 188 -29.48 23.31 13.71
CA LYS A 188 -30.58 23.83 14.55
C LYS A 188 -30.18 25.15 15.23
N GLU A 189 -28.92 25.27 15.61
CA GLU A 189 -28.28 26.45 16.21
C GLU A 189 -26.83 26.52 15.71
N ILE A 190 -26.35 27.73 15.38
CA ILE A 190 -24.95 27.99 15.01
C ILE A 190 -24.48 29.19 15.85
N THR A 191 -23.50 28.98 16.71
CA THR A 191 -22.92 30.01 17.59
C THR A 191 -21.51 30.35 17.13
N ILE A 192 -21.23 31.64 16.94
CA ILE A 192 -19.92 32.17 16.55
C ILE A 192 -19.53 33.28 17.53
N ASP A 193 -18.63 32.98 18.46
CA ASP A 193 -18.14 33.91 19.47
C ASP A 193 -16.70 34.35 19.17
N ALA A 194 -16.45 35.66 19.13
CA ALA A 194 -15.11 36.23 18.99
C ALA A 194 -14.81 37.14 20.18
N GLN A 195 -13.70 36.88 20.88
CA GLN A 195 -13.30 37.67 22.06
C GLN A 195 -12.83 39.09 21.70
N SER A 196 -12.24 39.27 20.52
CA SER A 196 -11.72 40.56 20.07
C SER A 196 -12.58 41.14 18.95
N GLN A 197 -12.65 40.46 17.80
CA GLN A 197 -13.34 41.00 16.62
C GLN A 197 -13.90 39.87 15.75
N LEU A 198 -15.16 40.02 15.34
CA LEU A 198 -15.78 39.23 14.27
C LEU A 198 -15.94 40.10 13.03
N ASN A 199 -15.36 39.68 11.90
CA ASN A 199 -15.46 40.38 10.62
C ASN A 199 -16.27 39.57 9.61
N LEU A 200 -17.38 40.12 9.13
CA LEU A 200 -18.20 39.53 8.06
C LEU A 200 -18.20 40.49 6.86
N LYS A 201 -17.73 40.01 5.70
CA LYS A 201 -17.64 40.81 4.48
C LYS A 201 -18.30 40.07 3.32
N GLY A 202 -19.21 40.75 2.62
CA GLY A 202 -19.77 40.32 1.35
C GLY A 202 -19.49 41.37 0.29
N LYS A 203 -18.92 40.96 -0.84
CA LYS A 203 -18.63 41.89 -1.95
C LYS A 203 -19.90 42.54 -2.50
N THR A 204 -20.98 41.77 -2.59
CA THR A 204 -22.28 42.24 -3.08
C THR A 204 -23.20 42.61 -1.93
N ALA A 205 -23.41 41.70 -0.98
CA ALA A 205 -24.28 41.90 0.18
C ALA A 205 -23.94 40.92 1.31
N VAL A 206 -24.32 41.28 2.53
CA VAL A 206 -24.42 40.38 3.69
C VAL A 206 -25.88 40.43 4.13
N ASN A 207 -26.64 39.34 3.93
CA ASN A 207 -28.04 39.25 4.31
C ASN A 207 -28.16 38.52 5.65
N ILE A 208 -28.72 39.17 6.67
CA ILE A 208 -29.02 38.58 7.97
C ILE A 208 -30.54 38.75 8.15
N ASN A 209 -31.27 37.64 8.06
CA ASN A 209 -32.74 37.60 8.11
C ASN A 209 -33.22 36.88 9.37
#